data_AF-A0A2R7KW93-F1
#
_entry.id   AF-A0A2R7KW93-F1
#
_cell.length_a   1.000
_cell.length_b   1.000
_cell.length_c   1.000
_cell.angle_alpha   90.00
_cell.angle_beta   90.00
_cell.angle_gamma   90.00
#
_symmetry.space_group_name_H-M   'P 1'
#
loop_
_entity.id
_entity.type
_entity.pdbx_description
1 polymer ?
#
loop_
_entity_poly.entity_id
_entity_poly.type
_entity_poly.pdbx_seq_one_letter_code
_entity_poly.pdbx_strand_id
1 'polypeptide(L)'
;MYKKSKLVFIDDLQQHDPKDGGAAYFTAKALIIAEDNGQYHGSVETLRISDLILKQSSFIYDGVHSREAHKLYTWPRNLGDMAAWAASKKTFLEQHVMHFPIQIHSVQEQHHLNWEFITPEQFKKTPQNIQASAAFQHYLDHIAEYFFLRKERNDPV
;
A
#
# COMPACT_ATOMS: atom_id res chain seq x y z
N MET A 1 2.06 11.71 1.20
CA MET A 1 1.34 11.24 2.41
C MET A 1 0.10 10.49 1.94
N TYR A 2 -0.36 9.48 2.69
CA TYR A 2 -1.58 8.75 2.30
C TYR A 2 -2.82 9.65 2.36
N LYS A 3 -3.77 9.32 1.50
CA LYS A 3 -5.14 9.85 1.44
C LYS A 3 -6.09 8.70 1.17
N LYS A 4 -7.38 8.89 1.43
CA LYS A 4 -8.41 7.93 1.01
C LYS A 4 -8.30 7.74 -0.50
N SER A 5 -7.97 6.53 -0.94
CA SER A 5 -7.58 6.26 -2.33
C SER A 5 -7.53 4.77 -2.61
N LYS A 6 -7.58 4.43 -3.90
CA LYS A 6 -7.11 3.15 -4.42
C LYS A 6 -5.66 3.30 -4.82
N LEU A 7 -4.83 2.32 -4.51
CA LEU A 7 -3.42 2.34 -4.92
C LEU A 7 -2.90 0.94 -5.25
N VAL A 8 -1.84 0.88 -6.04
CA VAL A 8 -1.04 -0.33 -6.25
C VAL A 8 0.42 0.07 -6.42
N PHE A 9 1.32 -0.63 -5.72
CA PHE A 9 2.76 -0.38 -5.81
C PHE A 9 3.34 -1.06 -7.05
N ILE A 10 4.14 -0.31 -7.81
CA ILE A 10 4.57 -0.69 -9.18
C ILE A 10 6.09 -0.73 -9.39
N ASP A 11 6.88 -0.43 -8.37
CA ASP A 11 8.33 -0.32 -8.47
C ASP A 11 8.99 -0.95 -7.23
N ASP A 12 10.30 -1.16 -7.27
CA ASP A 12 11.03 -1.85 -6.21
C ASP A 12 10.97 -1.10 -4.86
N LEU A 13 11.02 -1.89 -3.78
CA LEU A 13 11.14 -1.35 -2.43
C LEU A 13 12.48 -0.64 -2.22
N GLN A 14 12.42 0.61 -1.81
CA GLN A 14 13.57 1.39 -1.38
C GLN A 14 13.61 1.43 0.15
N GLN A 15 14.68 0.90 0.75
CA GLN A 15 14.90 0.94 2.19
C GLN A 15 15.48 2.29 2.61
N HIS A 16 15.02 2.80 3.74
CA HIS A 16 15.53 4.00 4.40
C HIS A 16 15.86 3.70 5.85
N ASP A 17 17.09 4.01 6.25
CA ASP A 17 17.60 3.81 7.60
C ASP A 17 17.64 5.17 8.34
N PRO A 18 16.79 5.37 9.36
CA PRO A 18 16.77 6.61 10.13
C PRO A 18 18.09 6.87 10.86
N LYS A 19 18.57 8.12 10.82
CA LYS A 19 19.84 8.53 11.45
C LYS A 19 19.80 8.51 12.99
N ASP A 20 18.62 8.51 13.58
CA ASP A 20 18.33 8.57 15.01
C ASP A 20 18.20 7.18 15.67
N GLY A 21 18.52 6.10 14.94
CA GLY A 21 18.37 4.73 15.44
C GLY A 21 16.92 4.22 15.41
N GLY A 22 16.02 4.93 14.71
CA GLY A 22 14.68 4.44 14.42
C GLY A 22 14.69 3.18 13.53
N ALA A 23 13.60 2.42 13.56
CA ALA A 23 13.46 1.23 12.72
C ALA A 23 13.41 1.59 11.22
N ALA A 24 14.11 0.80 10.39
CA ALA A 24 14.09 0.94 8.95
C ALA A 24 12.66 0.95 8.39
N TYR A 25 12.44 1.78 7.38
CA TYR A 25 11.18 1.85 6.65
C TYR A 25 11.41 1.75 5.15
N PHE A 26 10.36 1.36 4.45
CA PHE A 26 10.38 1.16 3.02
C PHE A 26 9.46 2.16 2.33
N THR A 27 9.87 2.60 1.15
CA THR A 27 9.05 3.37 0.22
C THR A 27 8.98 2.67 -1.13
N ALA A 28 7.89 2.85 -1.86
CA ALA A 28 7.77 2.41 -3.25
C ALA A 28 6.88 3.38 -4.02
N LYS A 29 7.04 3.41 -5.36
CA LYS A 29 6.12 4.16 -6.23
C LYS A 29 4.79 3.43 -6.32
N ALA A 30 3.70 4.18 -6.25
CA ALA A 30 2.34 3.68 -6.40
C ALA A 30 1.61 4.45 -7.49
N LEU A 31 0.81 3.72 -8.26
CA LEU A 31 -0.32 4.29 -9.01
C LEU A 31 -1.43 4.56 -8.01
N ILE A 32 -1.99 5.77 -8.00
CA ILE A 32 -2.98 6.20 -7.03
C ILE A 32 -4.19 6.80 -7.76
N ILE A 33 -5.37 6.36 -7.38
CA ILE A 33 -6.65 6.98 -7.74
C ILE A 33 -7.28 7.49 -6.45
N ALA A 34 -7.31 8.80 -6.27
CA ALA A 34 -7.93 9.45 -5.12
C ALA A 34 -9.14 10.27 -5.55
N GLU A 35 -10.06 10.48 -4.62
CA GLU A 35 -11.20 11.37 -4.79
C GLU A 35 -11.03 12.55 -3.82
N ASP A 36 -11.18 13.77 -4.33
CA ASP A 36 -11.21 14.98 -3.54
C ASP A 36 -12.39 15.84 -4.03
N ASN A 37 -13.32 16.16 -3.12
CA ASN A 37 -14.53 16.96 -3.41
C ASN A 37 -15.33 16.49 -4.65
N GLY A 38 -15.47 15.18 -4.85
CA GLY A 38 -16.21 14.59 -5.98
C GLY A 38 -15.42 14.56 -7.30
N GLN A 39 -14.18 15.02 -7.29
CA GLN A 39 -13.27 14.96 -8.42
C GLN A 39 -12.23 13.87 -8.22
N TYR A 40 -12.05 13.04 -9.25
CA TYR A 40 -11.07 11.97 -9.22
C TYR A 40 -9.73 12.45 -9.77
N HIS A 41 -8.65 12.08 -9.08
CA HIS A 41 -7.28 12.40 -9.45
C HIS A 41 -6.45 11.12 -9.55
N GLY A 42 -5.73 10.98 -10.66
CA GLY A 42 -4.78 9.92 -10.92
C GLY A 42 -3.35 10.45 -10.78
N SER A 43 -2.54 9.85 -9.91
CA SER A 43 -1.15 10.26 -9.70
C SER A 43 -0.22 9.07 -9.54
N VAL A 44 1.07 9.28 -9.83
CA VAL A 44 2.15 8.38 -9.44
C VAL A 44 2.92 9.06 -8.34
N GLU A 45 2.96 8.46 -7.15
CA GLU A 45 3.64 9.05 -5.99
C GLU A 45 4.51 7.99 -5.29
N THR A 46 5.60 8.43 -4.67
CA THR A 46 6.39 7.56 -3.78
C THR A 46 5.79 7.64 -2.37
N LEU A 47 5.32 6.49 -1.86
CA LEU A 47 4.70 6.40 -0.55
C LEU A 47 5.53 5.52 0.39
N ARG A 48 5.48 5.83 1.68
CA ARG A 48 6.04 4.98 2.73
C ARG A 48 5.15 3.76 2.92
N ILE A 49 5.43 2.71 2.18
CA ILE A 49 4.66 1.45 2.21
C ILE A 49 4.65 0.81 3.59
N SER A 50 5.69 1.04 4.42
CA SER A 50 5.71 0.58 5.81
C SER A 50 4.58 1.14 6.68
N ASP A 51 3.92 2.25 6.29
CA ASP A 51 2.81 2.81 7.07
C ASP A 51 1.58 1.88 7.09
N LEU A 52 1.45 1.00 6.08
CA LEU A 52 0.38 0.00 6.00
C LEU A 52 0.46 -1.04 7.11
N ILE A 53 1.63 -1.27 7.70
CA ILE A 53 1.89 -2.30 8.70
C ILE A 53 2.36 -1.73 10.04
N LEU A 54 2.10 -0.45 10.29
CA LEU A 54 2.33 0.15 11.60
C LEU A 54 1.39 -0.46 12.65
N LYS A 55 1.78 -0.33 13.92
CA LYS A 55 0.99 -0.86 15.04
C LYS A 55 -0.42 -0.29 15.07
N GLN A 56 -0.55 0.98 14.71
CA GLN A 56 -1.78 1.76 14.74
C GLN A 56 -2.61 1.64 13.46
N SER A 57 -2.06 1.02 12.41
CA SER A 57 -2.79 0.75 11.18
C SER A 57 -3.64 -0.52 11.34
N SER A 58 -4.78 -0.56 10.65
CA SER A 58 -5.73 -1.66 10.67
C SER A 58 -5.92 -2.21 9.27
N PHE A 59 -5.93 -3.54 9.16
CA PHE A 59 -6.19 -4.27 7.93
C PHE A 59 -7.56 -4.94 7.99
N ILE A 60 -8.40 -4.66 7.00
CA ILE A 60 -9.72 -5.28 6.82
C ILE A 60 -9.55 -6.52 5.94
N TYR A 61 -9.94 -7.69 6.45
CA TYR A 61 -9.67 -8.97 5.79
C TYR A 61 -10.88 -9.59 5.07
N ASP A 62 -12.12 -9.17 5.35
CA ASP A 62 -13.30 -9.69 4.65
C ASP A 62 -14.32 -8.61 4.29
N GLY A 63 -13.86 -7.37 4.25
CA GLY A 63 -14.69 -6.19 4.02
C GLY A 63 -15.45 -5.70 5.25
N VAL A 64 -15.42 -6.44 6.37
CA VAL A 64 -16.15 -6.08 7.60
C VAL A 64 -15.23 -6.12 8.82
N HIS A 65 -14.52 -7.22 9.01
CA HIS A 65 -13.65 -7.43 10.16
C HIS A 65 -12.26 -6.88 9.91
N SER A 66 -11.66 -6.35 10.98
CA SER A 66 -10.33 -5.77 10.95
C SER A 66 -9.40 -6.43 11.97
N ARG A 67 -8.09 -6.37 11.70
CA ARG A 67 -7.02 -6.75 12.62
C ARG A 67 -5.90 -5.71 12.58
N GLU A 68 -5.13 -5.61 13.65
CA GLU A 68 -3.97 -4.71 13.70
C GLU A 68 -2.95 -5.12 12.63
N ALA A 69 -2.56 -4.17 11.77
CA ALA A 69 -1.78 -4.47 10.58
C ALA A 69 -0.34 -4.92 10.88
N HIS A 70 0.23 -4.51 12.02
CA HIS A 70 1.53 -5.01 12.46
C HIS A 70 1.55 -6.51 12.81
N LYS A 71 0.38 -7.14 12.93
CA LYS A 71 0.25 -8.59 13.15
C LYS A 71 0.19 -9.40 11.86
N LEU A 72 0.24 -8.74 10.69
CA LEU A 72 0.23 -9.40 9.38
C LEU A 72 1.55 -10.08 9.05
N TYR A 73 2.65 -9.71 9.71
CA TYR A 73 3.95 -10.28 9.44
C TYR A 73 4.60 -10.82 10.71
N THR A 74 5.45 -11.82 10.54
CA THR A 74 6.12 -12.46 11.67
C THR A 74 7.37 -11.68 12.06
N TRP A 75 7.43 -11.30 13.32
CA TRP A 75 8.60 -10.63 13.89
C TRP A 75 9.73 -11.65 14.09
N PRO A 76 10.99 -11.29 13.82
CA PRO A 76 12.10 -12.18 14.08
C PRO A 76 12.21 -12.46 15.59
N ARG A 77 12.67 -13.66 15.95
CA ARG A 77 12.77 -14.10 17.36
C ARG A 77 13.64 -13.17 18.22
N ASN A 78 14.66 -12.57 17.64
CA ASN A 78 15.52 -11.60 18.32
C ASN A 78 15.04 -10.17 18.04
N LEU A 79 14.40 -9.56 19.03
CA LEU A 79 13.87 -8.20 18.92
C LEU A 79 14.95 -7.10 18.93
N GLY A 80 16.21 -7.42 19.26
CA GLY A 80 17.33 -6.48 19.22
C GLY A 80 18.04 -6.38 17.87
N ASP A 81 17.70 -7.24 16.91
CA ASP A 81 18.32 -7.26 15.58
C ASP A 81 17.52 -6.42 14.58
N MET A 82 17.90 -5.15 14.45
CA MET A 82 17.24 -4.20 13.54
C MET A 82 17.39 -4.60 12.06
N ALA A 83 18.45 -5.31 11.69
CA ALA A 83 18.64 -5.80 10.33
C ALA A 83 17.68 -6.95 10.03
N ALA A 84 17.50 -7.88 10.98
CA ALA A 84 16.49 -8.93 10.86
C ALA A 84 15.06 -8.36 10.81
N TRP A 85 14.79 -7.26 11.52
CA TRP A 85 13.51 -6.56 11.43
C TRP A 85 13.27 -5.99 10.03
N ALA A 86 14.26 -5.28 9.50
CA ALA A 86 14.19 -4.72 8.15
C ALA A 86 13.98 -5.82 7.10
N ALA A 87 14.71 -6.93 7.22
CA ALA A 87 14.59 -8.07 6.31
C ALA A 87 13.20 -8.73 6.38
N SER A 88 12.67 -9.01 7.57
CA SER A 88 11.32 -9.60 7.70
C SER A 88 10.24 -8.67 7.11
N LYS A 89 10.34 -7.37 7.42
CA LYS A 89 9.44 -6.35 6.88
C LYS A 89 9.50 -6.29 5.36
N LYS A 90 10.71 -6.31 4.79
CA LYS A 90 10.94 -6.33 3.34
C LYS A 90 10.26 -7.54 2.69
N THR A 91 10.57 -8.74 3.18
CA THR A 91 9.99 -9.99 2.67
C THR A 91 8.47 -9.95 2.68
N PHE A 92 7.87 -9.50 3.78
CA PHE A 92 6.43 -9.37 3.88
C PHE A 92 5.85 -8.42 2.82
N LEU A 93 6.43 -7.23 2.70
CA LEU A 93 5.95 -6.22 1.76
C LEU A 93 6.06 -6.72 0.32
N GLU A 94 7.18 -7.34 -0.05
CA GLU A 94 7.39 -7.92 -1.39
C GLU A 94 6.39 -9.03 -1.70
N GLN A 95 6.12 -9.93 -0.75
CA GLN A 95 5.28 -11.11 -0.98
C GLN A 95 3.78 -10.82 -0.88
N HIS A 96 3.38 -9.79 -0.13
CA HIS A 96 1.98 -9.64 0.26
C HIS A 96 1.40 -8.26 0.01
N VAL A 97 2.20 -7.24 -0.31
CA VAL A 97 1.70 -5.87 -0.51
C VAL A 97 2.06 -5.34 -1.90
N MET A 98 3.28 -5.61 -2.37
CA MET A 98 3.75 -5.21 -3.69
C MET A 98 2.88 -5.79 -4.80
N HIS A 99 2.52 -4.95 -5.78
CA HIS A 99 1.69 -5.33 -6.93
C HIS A 99 0.27 -5.82 -6.62
N PHE A 100 -0.14 -5.85 -5.35
CA PHE A 100 -1.52 -6.10 -4.92
C PHE A 100 -2.28 -4.77 -4.81
N PRO A 101 -3.42 -4.61 -5.49
CA PRO A 101 -4.23 -3.40 -5.34
C PRO A 101 -4.85 -3.29 -3.95
N ILE A 102 -4.84 -2.07 -3.42
CA ILE A 102 -5.26 -1.73 -2.06
C ILE A 102 -6.26 -0.58 -2.11
N GLN A 103 -7.23 -0.59 -1.20
CA GLN A 103 -8.07 0.56 -0.88
C GLN A 103 -7.72 1.07 0.50
N ILE A 104 -7.37 2.35 0.58
CA ILE A 104 -7.28 3.10 1.84
C ILE A 104 -8.66 3.69 2.12
N HIS A 105 -9.28 3.29 3.23
CA HIS A 105 -10.61 3.74 3.64
C HIS A 105 -10.56 5.02 4.46
N SER A 106 -9.56 5.14 5.34
CA SER A 106 -9.34 6.32 6.15
C SER A 106 -7.86 6.50 6.47
N VAL A 107 -7.49 7.75 6.67
CA VAL A 107 -6.20 8.18 7.21
C VAL A 107 -6.53 9.01 8.45
N GLN A 108 -6.17 8.51 9.63
CA GLN A 108 -6.36 9.25 10.88
C GLN A 108 -5.05 9.97 11.24
N GLU A 109 -5.03 10.62 12.40
CA GLU A 109 -3.84 11.27 12.95
C GLU A 109 -2.63 10.30 12.99
N GLN A 110 -1.42 10.83 12.87
CA GLN A 110 -0.16 10.06 12.99
C GLN A 110 0.01 8.88 11.99
N HIS A 111 -0.52 9.00 10.77
CA HIS A 111 -0.39 7.98 9.72
C HIS A 111 -1.14 6.65 9.99
N HIS A 112 -2.18 6.66 10.82
CA HIS A 112 -2.98 5.46 11.02
C HIS A 112 -3.82 5.19 9.78
N LEU A 113 -3.59 4.05 9.13
CA LEU A 113 -4.29 3.67 7.91
C LEU A 113 -5.30 2.57 8.21
N ASN A 114 -6.52 2.73 7.74
CA ASN A 114 -7.46 1.62 7.62
C ASN A 114 -7.55 1.20 6.16
N TRP A 115 -7.20 -0.04 5.85
CA TRP A 115 -7.03 -0.48 4.46
C TRP A 115 -7.42 -1.94 4.22
N GLU A 116 -7.74 -2.27 2.97
CA GLU A 116 -8.05 -3.63 2.51
C GLU A 116 -7.41 -3.92 1.15
N PHE A 117 -7.27 -5.19 0.79
CA PHE A 117 -7.02 -5.56 -0.60
C PHE A 117 -8.29 -5.42 -1.45
N ILE A 118 -8.11 -4.92 -2.66
CA ILE A 118 -9.16 -4.89 -3.69
C ILE A 118 -8.69 -5.68 -4.91
N THR A 119 -9.64 -6.08 -5.76
CA THR A 119 -9.27 -6.83 -6.96
C THR A 119 -8.62 -5.92 -8.02
N PRO A 120 -7.78 -6.48 -8.93
CA PRO A 120 -7.29 -5.75 -10.09
C PRO A 120 -8.40 -5.07 -10.89
N GLU A 121 -9.56 -5.69 -11.04
CA GLU A 121 -10.71 -5.10 -11.76
C GLU A 121 -11.31 -3.92 -11.00
N GLN A 122 -11.37 -3.97 -9.67
CA GLN A 122 -11.84 -2.84 -8.85
C GLN A 122 -10.89 -1.64 -8.95
N PHE A 123 -9.59 -1.89 -9.08
CA PHE A 123 -8.57 -0.86 -9.29
C PHE A 123 -8.62 -0.29 -10.71
N LYS A 124 -8.67 -1.17 -11.73
CA LYS A 124 -8.68 -0.79 -13.15
C LYS A 124 -9.97 -0.09 -13.60
N LYS A 125 -11.03 -0.13 -12.79
CA LYS A 125 -12.23 0.70 -12.98
C LYS A 125 -11.91 2.18 -12.71
N THR A 126 -11.34 2.82 -13.72
CA THR A 126 -11.01 4.24 -13.72
C THR A 126 -12.28 5.07 -13.92
N PRO A 127 -12.51 6.12 -13.11
CA PRO A 127 -13.60 7.08 -13.30
C PRO A 127 -13.47 7.84 -14.62
N GLN A 128 -14.59 8.12 -15.32
CA GLN A 128 -14.59 8.76 -16.64
C GLN A 128 -14.02 10.20 -16.65
N ASN A 129 -13.99 10.87 -15.50
CA ASN A 129 -13.53 12.26 -15.36
C ASN A 129 -12.26 12.40 -14.51
N ILE A 130 -11.39 11.39 -14.53
CA ILE A 130 -10.15 11.45 -13.76
C ILE A 130 -9.19 12.52 -14.34
N GLN A 131 -8.66 13.38 -13.47
CA GLN A 131 -7.54 14.24 -13.82
C GLN A 131 -6.24 13.49 -13.54
N ALA A 132 -5.52 13.13 -14.59
CA ALA A 132 -4.27 12.37 -14.48
C ALA A 132 -3.04 13.28 -14.52
N SER A 133 -2.06 13.00 -13.67
CA SER A 133 -0.71 13.50 -13.89
C SER A 133 -0.11 12.86 -15.16
N ALA A 134 0.90 13.48 -15.76
CA ALA A 134 1.55 12.94 -16.96
C ALA A 134 2.06 11.50 -16.77
N ALA A 135 2.61 11.19 -15.60
CA ALA A 135 3.07 9.84 -15.26
C ALA A 135 1.92 8.83 -15.14
N PHE A 136 0.74 9.27 -14.68
CA PHE A 136 -0.44 8.43 -14.57
C PHE A 136 -1.14 8.24 -15.92
N GLN A 137 -1.02 9.20 -16.84
CA GLN A 137 -1.58 9.09 -18.18
C GLN A 137 -1.03 7.87 -18.94
N HIS A 138 0.26 7.58 -18.79
CA HIS A 138 0.85 6.35 -19.35
C HIS A 138 0.11 5.09 -18.90
N TYR A 139 -0.27 5.01 -17.62
CA TYR A 139 -1.08 3.90 -17.12
C TYR A 139 -2.46 3.88 -17.77
N LEU A 140 -3.12 5.02 -17.90
CA LEU A 140 -4.45 5.12 -18.53
C LEU A 140 -4.45 4.67 -19.99
N ASP A 141 -3.39 4.99 -20.73
CA ASP A 141 -3.26 4.64 -22.15
C ASP A 141 -2.98 3.14 -22.33
N HIS A 142 -2.45 2.45 -21.31
CA HIS A 142 -2.00 1.06 -21.38
C HIS A 142 -2.62 0.17 -20.29
N ILE A 143 -3.80 0.49 -19.74
CA ILE A 143 -4.42 -0.23 -18.60
C ILE A 143 -4.46 -1.76 -18.80
N ALA A 144 -4.66 -2.21 -20.03
CA ALA A 144 -4.71 -3.63 -20.39
C ALA A 144 -3.37 -4.35 -20.18
N GLU A 145 -2.24 -3.65 -20.31
CA GLU A 145 -0.89 -4.20 -20.24
C GLU A 145 -0.39 -4.36 -18.80
N TYR A 146 -0.97 -3.61 -17.85
CA TYR A 146 -0.59 -3.72 -16.44
C TYR A 146 -1.13 -5.01 -15.82
N PHE A 147 -0.25 -5.88 -15.37
CA PHE A 147 -0.61 -7.06 -14.59
C PHE A 147 -0.49 -6.76 -13.09
N PHE A 148 -1.61 -6.87 -12.36
CA PHE A 148 -1.64 -6.74 -10.90
C PHE A 148 -1.99 -8.07 -10.27
N LEU A 149 -1.35 -8.38 -9.15
CA LEU A 149 -1.60 -9.60 -8.40
C LEU A 149 -2.97 -9.52 -7.71
N ARG A 150 -3.59 -10.69 -7.49
CA ARG A 150 -4.85 -10.83 -6.77
C ARG A 150 -4.60 -11.62 -5.49
N LYS A 151 -5.05 -11.08 -4.35
CA LYS A 151 -5.29 -11.88 -3.14
C LYS A 151 -6.77 -12.22 -3.06
N GLU A 152 -7.08 -13.43 -2.62
CA GLU A 152 -8.43 -13.75 -2.18
C GLU A 152 -8.71 -12.97 -0.88
N ARG A 153 -9.97 -12.56 -0.65
CA ARG A 153 -10.33 -11.85 0.60
C ARG A 153 -9.96 -12.69 1.82
N ASN A 154 -10.21 -13.99 1.78
CA ASN A 154 -9.97 -14.89 2.91
C ASN A 154 -8.52 -15.39 3.01
N ASP A 155 -7.63 -14.94 2.13
CA ASP A 155 -6.26 -15.45 2.10
C ASP A 155 -5.54 -15.00 3.38
N PRO A 156 -5.06 -15.93 4.24
CA PRO A 156 -4.30 -15.55 5.41
C PRO A 156 -3.04 -14.81 4.94
N VAL A 157 -3.08 -13.48 5.09
CA VAL A 157 -1.87 -12.65 5.13
C VAL A 157 -1.01 -13.11 6.29
#